data_AF-A0A9D2T5K2-F1
#
_entry.id   AF-A0A9D2T5K2-F1
#
_cell.length_a   1.000
_cell.length_b   1.000
_cell.length_c   1.000
_cell.angle_alpha   90.00
_cell.angle_beta   90.00
_cell.angle_gamma   90.00
#
_symmetry.space_group_name_H-M   'P 1'
#
loop_
_entity.id
_entity.type
_entity.pdbx_description
1 polymer ?
#
loop_
_entity_poly.entity_id
_entity_poly.type
_entity_poly.pdbx_seq_one_letter_code
_entity_poly.pdbx_strand_id
1 'polypeptide(L)' 'MDMAKEELIQEIEQARRALNKSIDSNEGYDVIYHNSVTLDRLIAEYIACGY' A
#
# COMPACT_ATOMS: atom_id res chain seq x y z
N MET A 1 -8.84 18.39 6.57
CA MET A 1 -9.33 17.14 5.95
C MET A 1 -8.47 16.71 4.77
N ASP A 2 -7.84 17.64 4.05
CA ASP A 2 -6.99 17.30 2.89
C ASP A 2 -5.63 16.69 3.26
N MET A 3 -4.98 17.11 4.35
CA MET A 3 -3.68 16.54 4.77
C MET A 3 -3.77 15.03 5.07
N ALA A 4 -4.80 14.58 5.80
CA ALA A 4 -4.97 13.16 6.11
C ALA A 4 -5.24 12.30 4.85
N LYS A 5 -5.93 12.87 3.85
CA LYS A 5 -6.13 12.23 2.55
C LYS A 5 -4.80 12.12 1.78
N GLU A 6 -4.04 13.20 1.72
CA GLU A 6 -2.74 13.22 1.03
C GLU A 6 -1.73 12.28 1.70
N GLU A 7 -1.67 12.24 3.03
CA GLU A 7 -0.85 11.29 3.79
C GLU A 7 -1.22 9.85 3.45
N LEU A 8 -2.51 9.51 3.48
CA LEU A 8 -2.98 8.17 3.14
C LEU A 8 -2.66 7.78 1.69
N ILE A 9 -2.79 8.72 0.74
CA ILE A 9 -2.38 8.51 -0.65
C ILE A 9 -0.87 8.25 -0.73
N GLN A 10 -0.04 8.99 0.02
CA GLN A 10 1.39 8.76 0.04
C GLN A 10 1.75 7.38 0.62
N GLU A 11 1.07 6.94 1.67
CA GLU A 11 1.27 5.60 2.24
C GLU A 11 0.90 4.49 1.25
N ILE A 12 -0.22 4.64 0.54
CA ILE A 12 -0.64 3.72 -0.54
C ILE A 12 0.43 3.66 -1.64
N GLU A 13 0.94 4.81 -2.07
CA GLU A 13 1.98 4.89 -3.09
C GLU A 13 3.29 4.23 -2.65
N GLN A 14 3.68 4.42 -1.38
CA GLN A 14 4.86 3.77 -0.82
C GLN A 14 4.68 2.25 -0.74
N ALA A 15 3.54 1.78 -0.24
CA ALA A 15 3.21 0.35 -0.17
C ALA A 15 3.17 -0.30 -1.56
N ARG A 16 2.61 0.41 -2.57
CA ARG A 16 2.62 -0.07 -3.96
C ARG A 16 4.03 -0.20 -4.52
N ARG A 17 4.90 0.78 -4.28
CA ARG A 17 6.31 0.71 -4.70
C ARG A 17 7.05 -0.43 -4.01
N ALA A 18 6.80 -0.66 -2.72
CA ALA A 18 7.39 -1.76 -1.98
C ALA A 18 6.95 -3.12 -2.54
N LEU A 19 5.65 -3.29 -2.82
CA LEU A 19 5.12 -4.49 -3.46
C LEU A 19 5.75 -4.72 -4.84
N ASN A 20 5.72 -3.70 -5.71
CA ASN A 20 6.32 -3.81 -7.04
C ASN A 20 7.80 -4.16 -6.96
N LYS A 21 8.57 -3.51 -6.09
CA LYS A 21 9.98 -3.80 -5.88
C LYS A 21 10.21 -5.25 -5.42
N SER A 22 9.38 -5.74 -4.51
CA SER A 22 9.47 -7.12 -4.02
C SER A 22 9.19 -8.15 -5.11
N ILE A 23 8.25 -7.85 -6.03
CA ILE A 23 7.96 -8.68 -7.20
C ILE A 23 9.11 -8.61 -8.20
N ASP A 24 9.59 -7.40 -8.54
CA ASP A 24 10.68 -7.17 -9.49
C ASP A 24 11.99 -7.81 -9.03
N SER A 25 12.23 -7.82 -7.73
CA SER A 25 13.43 -8.42 -7.12
C SER A 25 13.27 -9.92 -6.86
N ASN A 26 12.12 -10.51 -7.22
CA ASN A 26 11.75 -11.89 -6.97
C ASN A 26 11.99 -12.30 -5.51
N GLU A 27 11.60 -11.42 -4.57
CA GLU A 27 11.68 -11.69 -3.14
C GLU A 27 10.81 -12.88 -2.76
N GLY A 28 11.02 -13.39 -1.55
CA GLY A 28 10.24 -14.52 -1.03
C GLY A 28 8.75 -14.23 -1.07
N TYR A 29 7.96 -15.27 -1.37
CA TYR A 29 6.49 -15.18 -1.42
C TYR A 29 5.89 -14.52 -0.17
N ASP A 30 6.43 -14.82 1.01
CA ASP A 30 5.97 -14.23 2.28
C ASP A 30 6.11 -12.70 2.28
N VAL A 31 7.16 -12.17 1.68
CA VAL A 31 7.42 -10.72 1.58
C VAL A 31 6.46 -10.07 0.59
N ILE A 32 6.29 -10.68 -0.58
CA ILE A 32 5.33 -10.21 -1.60
C ILE A 32 3.91 -10.23 -1.03
N TYR A 33 3.54 -11.30 -0.32
CA TYR A 33 2.24 -11.45 0.32
C TYR A 33 2.02 -10.40 1.40
N HIS A 34 3.01 -10.18 2.28
CA HIS A 34 2.93 -9.15 3.31
C HIS A 34 2.75 -7.75 2.72
N ASN A 35 3.51 -7.41 1.69
CA ASN A 35 3.40 -6.13 0.99
C ASN A 35 2.01 -5.97 0.30
N SER A 36 1.48 -7.06 -0.25
CA SER A 36 0.14 -7.08 -0.87
C SER A 36 -0.96 -6.81 0.15
N VAL A 37 -0.96 -7.54 1.28
CA VAL A 37 -1.95 -7.33 2.35
C VAL A 37 -1.87 -5.92 2.95
N THR A 38 -0.66 -5.38 3.06
CA THR A 38 -0.44 -4.02 3.56
C THR A 38 -1.04 -2.98 2.61
N LEU A 39 -0.81 -3.12 1.31
CA LEU A 39 -1.40 -2.25 0.30
C LEU A 39 -2.94 -2.35 0.30
N ASP A 40 -3.49 -3.56 0.35
CA ASP A 40 -4.95 -3.78 0.39
C ASP A 40 -5.60 -3.11 1.60
N ARG A 41 -4.95 -3.19 2.77
CA ARG A 41 -5.44 -2.53 3.98
C ARG A 41 -5.51 -1.01 3.83
N LEU A 42 -4.47 -0.40 3.27
CA LEU A 42 -4.42 1.06 3.07
C LEU A 42 -5.48 1.52 2.05
N ILE A 43 -5.70 0.74 0.99
CA ILE A 43 -6.77 1.01 0.01
C ILE A 43 -8.15 0.89 0.67
N ALA A 44 -8.37 -0.13 1.49
CA ALA A 44 -9.62 -0.30 2.23
C ALA A 44 -9.88 0.87 3.19
N GLU A 45 -8.83 1.37 3.85
CA GLU A 45 -8.91 2.57 4.71
C GLU A 45 -9.27 3.82 3.90
N TYR A 46 -8.68 4.01 2.73
CA TYR A 46 -9.01 5.13 1.83
C TYR A 46 -10.48 5.10 1.40
N ILE A 47 -10.99 3.91 1.05
CA ILE A 47 -12.39 3.71 0.70
C ILE A 47 -13.30 3.95 1.92
N ALA A 48 -12.92 3.46 3.10
CA ALA A 48 -13.70 3.59 4.34
C ALA A 48 -13.78 5.04 4.83
N CYS A 49 -12.73 5.83 4.63
CA CYS A 49 -12.73 7.28 4.89
C CYS A 49 -13.63 8.07 3.91
N GLY A 50 -14.06 7.45 2.80
CA GLY A 50 -14.96 8.06 1.82
C GLY A 50 -14.30 9.17 0.98
N TYR A 51 -12.99 9.07 0.76
CA TYR A 51 -12.19 10.04 0.00
C TYR A 51 -12.29 9.92 -1.53
#